data_AF-A0A9R1BQT8-F1
#
_entry.id   AF-A0A9R1BQT8-F1
#
_cell.length_a   1.000
_cell.length_b   1.000
_cell.length_c   1.000
_cell.angle_alpha   90.00
_cell.angle_beta   90.00
_cell.angle_gamma   90.00
#
_symmetry.space_group_name_H-M   'P 1'
#
loop_
_entity.id
_entity.type
_entity.pdbx_description
1 polymer ?
#
loop_
_entity_poly.entity_id
_entity_poly.type
_entity_poly.pdbx_seq_one_letter_code
_entity_poly.pdbx_strand_id
1 'polypeptide(L)'
;MADMGLDAYRFSIAWSRILPNGAGEVNPAGINHYNKVIDALLAKGIKPYVTLYHWDLPQALEDKYNGLLDRQIINDYAAYAETCFKAFGDRVKRWITFNEPHTVAVQGYDSGIHAPGRCSVLRHLCCKQGSSGTEPYIVAHNIILAHAMVSDIYRKKYKAEQNGEVGMSLDVIWYEPVSNSTADVEATKRAQEFQLGWVCRSLLLR
;
A
#
# COMPACT_ATOMS: atom_id res chain seq x y z
N MET A 1 8.37 2.71 23.34
CA MET A 1 8.57 3.77 22.31
C MET A 1 9.00 5.07 22.96
N ALA A 2 8.24 5.60 23.91
CA ALA A 2 8.62 6.80 24.67
C ALA A 2 9.97 6.62 25.40
N ASP A 3 10.17 5.50 26.09
CA ASP A 3 11.42 5.24 26.83
C ASP A 3 12.67 5.12 25.92
N MET A 4 12.46 4.84 24.63
CA MET A 4 13.55 4.82 23.63
C MET A 4 13.80 6.19 23.00
N GLY A 5 13.01 7.22 23.36
CA GLY A 5 13.13 8.56 22.79
C GLY A 5 12.72 8.67 21.33
N LEU A 6 11.79 7.85 20.84
CA LEU A 6 11.34 7.92 19.44
C LEU A 6 10.42 9.11 19.19
N ASP A 7 10.68 9.87 18.12
CA ASP A 7 9.85 11.01 17.70
C ASP A 7 8.55 10.61 16.98
N ALA A 8 8.55 9.44 16.37
CA ALA A 8 7.47 8.97 15.51
C ALA A 8 7.28 7.46 15.61
N TYR A 9 6.06 7.02 15.32
CA TYR A 9 5.74 5.60 15.20
C TYR A 9 4.95 5.35 13.92
N ARG A 10 5.49 4.48 13.07
CA ARG A 10 4.82 4.01 11.87
C ARG A 10 4.03 2.75 12.17
N PHE A 11 2.73 2.78 11.86
CA PHE A 11 1.86 1.60 11.94
C PHE A 11 0.87 1.58 10.77
N SER A 12 0.17 0.46 10.57
CA SER A 12 -0.89 0.35 9.57
C SER A 12 -2.28 0.23 10.20
N ILE A 13 -3.28 0.70 9.46
CA ILE A 13 -4.69 0.47 9.77
C ILE A 13 -5.13 -0.78 8.99
N ALA A 14 -5.77 -1.72 9.69
CA ALA A 14 -6.32 -2.91 9.09
C ALA A 14 -7.61 -2.56 8.35
N TRP A 15 -7.63 -2.62 7.02
CA TRP A 15 -8.80 -2.26 6.21
C TRP A 15 -10.02 -3.06 6.64
N SER A 16 -9.89 -4.39 6.74
CA SER A 16 -10.97 -5.29 7.17
C SER A 16 -11.47 -5.02 8.59
N ARG A 17 -10.70 -4.32 9.44
CA ARG A 17 -11.15 -3.91 10.78
C ARG A 17 -12.04 -2.66 10.71
N ILE A 18 -11.77 -1.74 9.78
CA ILE A 18 -12.55 -0.52 9.58
C ILE A 18 -13.82 -0.81 8.76
N LEU A 19 -13.68 -1.58 7.69
CA LEU A 19 -14.75 -1.98 6.78
C LEU A 19 -14.72 -3.52 6.65
N PRO A 20 -15.50 -4.26 7.47
CA PRO A 20 -15.47 -5.73 7.48
C PRO A 20 -15.75 -6.38 6.12
N ASN A 21 -16.64 -5.79 5.33
CA ASN A 21 -16.98 -6.24 3.98
C ASN A 21 -16.14 -5.56 2.90
N GLY A 22 -15.08 -4.84 3.29
CA GLY A 22 -14.21 -4.02 2.45
C GLY A 22 -14.82 -2.70 1.96
N ALA A 23 -16.14 -2.63 1.83
CA ALA A 23 -16.89 -1.42 1.54
C ALA A 23 -18.18 -1.36 2.39
N GLY A 24 -18.81 -0.18 2.43
CA GLY A 24 -20.09 0.03 3.10
C GLY A 24 -19.95 0.43 4.57
N GLU A 25 -20.56 -0.34 5.47
CA GLU A 25 -20.69 0.04 6.88
C GLU A 25 -19.35 0.03 7.63
N VAL A 26 -19.09 1.13 8.32
CA VAL A 26 -17.91 1.31 9.17
C VAL A 26 -18.12 0.59 10.49
N ASN A 27 -17.12 -0.18 10.92
CA ASN A 27 -17.10 -0.79 12.25
C ASN A 27 -16.62 0.23 13.30
N PRO A 28 -17.50 0.72 14.20
CA PRO A 28 -17.13 1.74 15.17
C PRO A 28 -16.09 1.25 16.18
N ALA A 29 -16.06 -0.05 16.49
CA ALA A 29 -15.05 -0.62 17.37
C ALA A 29 -13.64 -0.57 16.74
N GLY A 30 -13.54 -0.73 15.42
CA GLY A 30 -12.30 -0.55 14.67
C GLY A 30 -11.79 0.88 14.75
N ILE A 31 -12.68 1.85 14.54
CA ILE A 31 -12.36 3.28 14.68
C ILE A 31 -11.87 3.61 16.10
N ASN A 32 -12.60 3.12 17.11
CA ASN A 32 -12.26 3.35 18.52
C ASN A 32 -10.91 2.74 18.92
N HIS A 33 -10.54 1.59 18.34
CA HIS A 33 -9.23 1.01 18.56
C HIS A 33 -8.11 1.95 18.08
N TYR A 34 -8.18 2.42 16.83
CA TYR A 34 -7.14 3.30 16.28
C TYR A 34 -7.12 4.68 16.91
N ASN A 35 -8.27 5.23 17.31
CA ASN A 35 -8.33 6.45 18.12
C ASN A 35 -7.50 6.30 19.40
N LYS A 36 -7.71 5.22 20.17
CA LYS A 36 -6.95 4.97 21.40
C LYS A 36 -5.44 4.87 21.14
N VAL A 37 -5.04 4.20 20.05
CA VAL A 37 -3.62 4.10 19.66
C VAL A 37 -3.05 5.49 19.34
N ILE A 38 -3.72 6.26 18.50
CA ILE A 38 -3.29 7.59 18.08
C ILE A 38 -3.21 8.55 19.28
N ASP A 39 -4.23 8.57 20.13
CA ASP A 39 -4.27 9.41 21.33
C ASP A 39 -3.16 9.06 22.31
N ALA A 40 -2.89 7.76 22.51
CA ALA A 40 -1.80 7.31 23.36
C ALA A 40 -0.42 7.70 22.83
N LEU A 41 -0.21 7.66 21.51
CA LEU A 41 1.05 8.13 20.89
C LEU A 41 1.23 9.64 21.10
N LEU A 42 0.18 10.42 20.81
CA LEU A 42 0.23 11.87 20.93
C LEU A 42 0.38 12.34 22.38
N ALA A 43 -0.24 11.66 23.34
CA ALA A 43 -0.06 11.92 24.77
C ALA A 43 1.39 11.70 25.24
N LYS A 44 2.19 10.96 24.46
CA LYS A 44 3.62 10.73 24.68
C LYS A 44 4.51 11.56 23.74
N GLY A 45 3.94 12.49 22.98
CA GLY A 45 4.67 13.32 22.02
C GLY A 45 5.15 12.58 20.76
N ILE A 46 4.66 11.36 20.53
CA ILE A 46 5.08 10.51 19.40
C ILE A 46 4.15 10.77 18.22
N LYS A 47 4.73 11.13 17.07
CA LYS A 47 3.97 11.44 15.85
C LYS A 47 3.49 10.16 15.16
N PRO A 48 2.19 10.00 14.89
CA PRO A 48 1.68 8.85 14.15
C PRO A 48 1.97 8.99 12.65
N TYR A 49 2.65 7.99 12.09
CA TYR A 49 2.84 7.82 10.64
C TYR A 49 2.00 6.62 10.19
N VAL A 50 0.89 6.89 9.50
CA VAL A 50 -0.14 5.87 9.27
C VAL A 50 -0.06 5.34 7.85
N THR A 51 0.12 4.03 7.73
CA THR A 51 -0.01 3.29 6.48
C THR A 51 -1.45 2.81 6.30
N LEU A 52 -2.10 3.17 5.20
CA LEU A 52 -3.50 2.83 4.93
C LEU A 52 -3.64 1.38 4.45
N TYR A 53 -2.73 0.91 3.59
CA TYR A 53 -2.72 -0.46 3.09
C TYR A 53 -1.34 -1.10 3.27
N HIS A 54 -1.32 -2.23 3.98
CA HIS A 54 -0.13 -3.03 4.24
C HIS A 54 -0.43 -4.51 4.00
N TRP A 55 -0.86 -4.80 2.76
CA TRP A 55 -1.09 -6.16 2.23
C TRP A 55 -2.30 -6.86 2.86
N ASP A 56 -3.17 -6.10 3.52
CA ASP A 56 -4.25 -6.54 4.39
C ASP A 56 -5.62 -6.41 3.71
N LEU A 57 -5.69 -6.76 2.42
CA LEU A 57 -6.92 -6.65 1.63
C LEU A 57 -8.05 -7.43 2.32
N PRO A 58 -9.26 -6.84 2.50
CA PRO A 58 -10.41 -7.58 3.00
C PRO A 58 -10.76 -8.73 2.06
N GLN A 59 -10.85 -9.95 2.61
CA GLN A 59 -11.19 -11.15 1.83
C GLN A 59 -12.51 -11.00 1.07
N ALA A 60 -13.47 -10.25 1.60
CA ALA A 60 -14.73 -9.95 0.93
C ALA A 60 -14.55 -9.28 -0.45
N LEU A 61 -13.50 -8.49 -0.66
CA LEU A 61 -13.20 -7.87 -1.96
C LEU A 61 -12.46 -8.84 -2.89
N GLU A 62 -11.58 -9.67 -2.33
CA GLU A 62 -10.94 -10.76 -3.08
C GLU A 62 -11.98 -11.74 -3.61
N ASP A 63 -12.93 -12.16 -2.79
CA ASP A 63 -14.01 -13.09 -3.18
C ASP A 63 -14.98 -12.46 -4.19
N LYS A 64 -15.24 -11.15 -4.07
CA LYS A 64 -16.24 -10.45 -4.89
C LYS A 64 -15.76 -10.22 -6.33
N TYR A 65 -14.49 -9.85 -6.51
CA TYR A 65 -13.98 -9.47 -7.83
C TYR A 65 -12.48 -9.76 -8.04
N ASN A 66 -11.83 -10.57 -7.21
CA ASN A 66 -10.38 -10.81 -7.21
C ASN A 66 -9.55 -9.57 -6.82
N GLY A 67 -10.10 -8.74 -5.94
CA GLY A 67 -9.31 -7.74 -5.21
C GLY A 67 -8.55 -6.79 -6.11
N LEU A 68 -7.21 -6.77 -5.96
CA LEU A 68 -6.32 -5.85 -6.67
C LEU A 68 -6.26 -6.08 -8.19
N LEU A 69 -6.80 -7.18 -8.71
CA LEU A 69 -6.89 -7.43 -10.15
C LEU A 69 -8.01 -6.64 -10.83
N ASP A 70 -9.06 -6.27 -10.09
CA ASP A 70 -10.20 -5.54 -10.65
C ASP A 70 -10.08 -4.03 -10.44
N ARG A 71 -10.55 -3.23 -11.41
CA ARG A 71 -10.53 -1.76 -11.32
C ARG A 71 -11.44 -1.21 -10.23
N GLN A 72 -12.45 -1.95 -9.79
CA GLN A 72 -13.34 -1.55 -8.69
C GLN A 72 -12.57 -1.28 -7.39
N ILE A 73 -11.42 -1.94 -7.19
CA ILE A 73 -10.59 -1.76 -5.99
C ILE A 73 -10.14 -0.30 -5.80
N ILE A 74 -10.00 0.46 -6.89
CA ILE A 74 -9.58 1.86 -6.86
C ILE A 74 -10.61 2.69 -6.09
N ASN A 75 -11.90 2.47 -6.37
CA ASN A 75 -13.00 3.19 -5.72
C ASN A 75 -13.20 2.72 -4.27
N ASP A 76 -13.16 1.41 -4.04
CA ASP A 76 -13.34 0.85 -2.70
C ASP A 76 -12.20 1.29 -1.76
N TYR A 77 -10.96 1.30 -2.25
CA TYR A 77 -9.81 1.81 -1.52
C TYR A 77 -9.92 3.32 -1.25
N ALA A 78 -10.42 4.10 -2.22
CA ALA A 78 -10.63 5.53 -2.02
C ALA A 78 -11.68 5.83 -0.95
N ALA A 79 -12.78 5.07 -0.90
CA ALA A 79 -13.80 5.18 0.13
C ALA A 79 -13.27 4.81 1.52
N TYR A 80 -12.46 3.75 1.60
CA TYR A 80 -11.75 3.37 2.81
C TYR A 80 -10.77 4.45 3.29
N ALA A 81 -9.96 5.00 2.40
CA ALA A 81 -9.02 6.07 2.72
C ALA A 81 -9.75 7.34 3.20
N GLU A 82 -10.85 7.75 2.56
CA GLU A 82 -11.69 8.85 3.05
C GLU A 82 -12.25 8.58 4.44
N THR A 83 -12.67 7.36 4.74
CA THR A 83 -13.14 6.98 6.08
C THR A 83 -12.03 7.21 7.12
N CYS A 84 -10.80 6.81 6.80
CA CYS A 84 -9.65 7.05 7.68
C CYS A 84 -9.31 8.54 7.82
N PHE A 85 -9.35 9.32 6.73
CA PHE A 85 -9.11 10.76 6.78
C PHE A 85 -10.14 11.50 7.63
N LYS A 86 -11.43 11.14 7.52
CA LYS A 86 -12.50 11.71 8.34
C LYS A 86 -12.33 11.35 9.82
N ALA A 87 -11.98 10.11 10.12
CA ALA A 87 -11.90 9.62 11.49
C ALA A 87 -10.64 10.06 12.25
N PHE A 88 -9.51 10.21 11.55
CA PHE A 88 -8.20 10.35 12.19
C PHE A 88 -7.37 11.54 11.71
N GLY A 89 -7.75 12.19 10.60
CA GLY A 89 -6.93 13.24 9.96
C GLY A 89 -6.82 14.55 10.74
N ASP A 90 -7.68 14.75 11.74
CA ASP A 90 -7.54 15.82 12.72
C ASP A 90 -6.21 15.71 13.50
N ARG A 91 -5.75 14.48 13.75
CA ARG A 91 -4.54 14.15 14.53
C ARG A 91 -3.40 13.57 13.69
N VAL A 92 -3.70 12.78 12.67
CA VAL A 92 -2.70 12.15 11.80
C VAL A 92 -2.30 13.10 10.67
N LYS A 93 -1.02 13.45 10.64
CA LYS A 93 -0.46 14.40 9.65
C LYS A 93 0.43 13.75 8.60
N ARG A 94 0.66 12.43 8.69
CA ARG A 94 1.58 11.69 7.83
C ARG A 94 0.91 10.40 7.39
N TRP A 95 0.48 10.40 6.13
CA TRP A 95 -0.24 9.31 5.51
C TRP A 95 0.64 8.61 4.47
N ILE A 96 0.66 7.29 4.54
CA ILE A 96 1.31 6.41 3.57
C ILE A 96 0.19 5.58 2.98
N THR A 97 -0.05 5.73 1.68
CA THR A 97 -1.13 5.01 0.99
C THR A 97 -0.86 3.50 0.95
N PHE A 98 0.17 3.10 0.22
CA PHE A 98 0.57 1.70 0.08
C PHE A 98 1.96 1.47 0.69
N ASN A 99 2.13 0.31 1.32
CA ASN A 99 3.44 -0.26 1.62
C ASN A 99 3.87 -1.22 0.50
N GLU A 100 5.06 -0.99 -0.04
CA GLU A 100 5.80 -1.94 -0.88
C GLU A 100 4.96 -2.52 -2.04
N PRO A 101 4.48 -1.64 -2.94
CA PRO A 101 3.61 -2.06 -4.05
C PRO A 101 4.28 -3.07 -4.99
N HIS A 102 5.60 -2.99 -5.15
CA HIS A 102 6.35 -3.97 -5.94
C HIS A 102 6.30 -5.35 -5.26
N THR A 103 6.56 -5.42 -3.95
CA THR A 103 6.40 -6.67 -3.19
C THR A 103 4.99 -7.24 -3.29
N VAL A 104 3.93 -6.42 -3.19
CA VAL A 104 2.54 -6.87 -3.35
C VAL A 104 2.32 -7.52 -4.72
N ALA A 105 2.76 -6.86 -5.79
CA ALA A 105 2.57 -7.35 -7.15
C ALA A 105 3.38 -8.63 -7.42
N VAL A 106 4.67 -8.64 -7.08
CA VAL A 106 5.55 -9.77 -7.38
C VAL A 106 5.28 -10.96 -6.46
N GLN A 107 5.23 -10.76 -5.15
CA GLN A 107 5.09 -11.88 -4.23
C GLN A 107 3.65 -12.41 -4.13
N GLY A 108 2.65 -11.58 -4.43
CA GLY A 108 1.24 -11.99 -4.47
C GLY A 108 0.81 -12.63 -5.80
N TYR A 109 1.41 -12.23 -6.92
CA TYR A 109 0.90 -12.53 -8.27
C TYR A 109 1.94 -13.02 -9.29
N ASP A 110 3.24 -12.99 -8.97
CA ASP A 110 4.30 -13.64 -9.77
C ASP A 110 4.79 -14.92 -9.09
N SER A 111 5.45 -14.80 -7.93
CA SER A 111 5.97 -15.97 -7.21
C SER A 111 4.89 -16.70 -6.40
N GLY A 112 3.81 -15.99 -6.04
CA GLY A 112 2.66 -16.54 -5.32
C GLY A 112 2.97 -16.98 -3.87
N ILE A 113 4.06 -16.52 -3.28
CA ILE A 113 4.45 -16.87 -1.91
C ILE A 113 3.65 -16.10 -0.84
N HIS A 114 3.06 -14.96 -1.21
CA HIS A 114 2.19 -14.16 -0.36
C HIS A 114 0.74 -14.20 -0.85
N ALA A 115 -0.21 -13.88 0.03
CA ALA A 115 -1.62 -13.78 -0.35
C ALA A 115 -1.82 -12.77 -1.50
N PRO A 116 -2.72 -13.06 -2.47
CA PRO A 116 -3.64 -14.20 -2.53
C PRO A 116 -3.00 -15.51 -3.05
N GLY A 117 -1.69 -15.53 -3.32
CA GLY A 117 -0.95 -16.73 -3.69
C GLY A 117 -1.22 -17.16 -5.13
N ARG A 118 -1.12 -16.22 -6.07
CA ARG A 118 -1.35 -16.44 -7.51
C ARG A 118 -0.04 -16.47 -8.26
N CYS A 119 0.11 -17.42 -9.18
CA CYS A 119 1.33 -17.59 -9.97
C CYS A 119 1.11 -18.47 -11.20
N SER A 120 2.11 -18.56 -12.07
CA SER A 120 2.25 -19.59 -13.11
C SER A 120 3.49 -20.47 -12.91
N VAL A 121 4.31 -20.14 -11.90
CA VAL A 121 5.59 -20.79 -11.63
C VAL A 121 5.41 -22.30 -11.49
N LEU A 122 6.27 -23.06 -12.19
CA LEU A 122 6.31 -24.53 -12.17
C LEU A 122 4.93 -25.19 -12.46
N ARG A 123 4.13 -24.64 -13.39
CA ARG A 123 2.76 -25.13 -13.68
C ARG A 123 1.86 -25.17 -12.44
N HIS A 124 1.90 -24.11 -11.64
CA HIS A 124 1.05 -23.96 -10.45
C HIS A 124 1.40 -24.93 -9.30
N LEU A 125 2.67 -25.34 -9.17
CA LEU A 125 3.08 -26.18 -8.05
C LEU A 125 2.90 -25.49 -6.69
N CYS A 126 2.98 -24.15 -6.65
CA CYS A 126 2.92 -23.34 -5.44
C CYS A 126 1.64 -22.50 -5.29
N CYS A 127 0.75 -22.51 -6.29
CA CYS A 127 -0.44 -21.64 -6.34
C CYS A 127 -1.59 -22.38 -7.02
N LYS A 128 -2.85 -22.01 -6.78
CA LYS A 128 -3.99 -22.69 -7.41
C LYS A 128 -4.36 -22.14 -8.80
N GLN A 129 -3.99 -20.90 -9.06
CA GLN A 129 -4.36 -20.13 -10.25
C GLN A 129 -3.42 -18.94 -10.41
N GLY A 130 -3.52 -18.24 -11.54
CA GLY A 130 -2.82 -16.98 -11.78
C GLY A 130 -2.02 -16.94 -13.08
N SER A 131 -1.53 -15.74 -13.42
CA SER A 131 -0.70 -15.52 -14.60
C SER A 131 0.46 -14.57 -14.26
N SER A 132 1.63 -15.15 -13.95
CA SER A 132 2.86 -14.41 -13.57
C SER A 132 3.30 -13.40 -14.63
N GLY A 133 3.00 -13.67 -15.91
CA GLY A 133 3.34 -12.76 -17.01
C GLY A 133 2.43 -11.54 -17.16
N THR A 134 1.29 -11.48 -16.46
CA THR A 134 0.25 -10.44 -16.65
C THR A 134 -0.26 -9.83 -15.36
N GLU A 135 -0.55 -10.65 -14.34
CA GLU A 135 -1.22 -10.22 -13.12
C GLU A 135 -0.43 -9.21 -12.28
N PRO A 136 0.91 -9.34 -12.09
CA PRO A 136 1.70 -8.33 -11.40
C PRO A 136 1.55 -6.92 -12.02
N TYR A 137 1.48 -6.85 -13.35
CA TYR A 137 1.30 -5.60 -14.09
C TYR A 137 -0.06 -4.97 -13.87
N ILE A 138 -1.12 -5.77 -13.85
CA ILE A 138 -2.48 -5.31 -13.56
C ILE A 138 -2.56 -4.77 -12.13
N VAL A 139 -2.02 -5.52 -11.16
CA VAL A 139 -2.03 -5.16 -9.74
C VAL A 139 -1.27 -3.87 -9.48
N ALA A 140 -0.04 -3.75 -9.97
CA ALA A 140 0.73 -2.51 -9.78
C ALA A 140 0.04 -1.31 -10.45
N HIS A 141 -0.57 -1.50 -11.63
CA HIS A 141 -1.32 -0.45 -12.30
C HIS A 141 -2.51 0.03 -11.47
N ASN A 142 -3.31 -0.89 -10.92
CA ASN A 142 -4.43 -0.55 -10.05
C ASN A 142 -3.97 0.12 -8.74
N ILE A 143 -2.86 -0.32 -8.14
CA ILE A 143 -2.27 0.34 -6.96
C ILE A 143 -1.85 1.79 -7.26
N ILE A 144 -1.18 2.02 -8.39
CA ILE A 144 -0.77 3.38 -8.82
C ILE A 144 -2.00 4.27 -9.01
N LEU A 145 -3.06 3.77 -9.65
CA LEU A 145 -4.31 4.52 -9.84
C LEU A 145 -5.05 4.78 -8.52
N ALA A 146 -5.10 3.80 -7.62
CA ALA A 146 -5.69 3.92 -6.30
C ALA A 146 -4.95 4.98 -5.44
N HIS A 147 -3.61 4.94 -5.46
CA HIS A 147 -2.78 5.98 -4.84
C HIS A 147 -3.07 7.36 -5.44
N ALA A 148 -3.08 7.45 -6.77
CA ALA A 148 -3.34 8.69 -7.50
C ALA A 148 -4.66 9.33 -7.08
N MET A 149 -5.72 8.52 -7.00
CA MET A 149 -7.06 8.96 -6.60
C MET A 149 -7.08 9.42 -5.13
N VAL A 150 -6.53 8.63 -4.21
CA VAL A 150 -6.50 8.98 -2.78
C VAL A 150 -5.69 10.25 -2.51
N SER A 151 -4.54 10.40 -3.16
CA SER A 151 -3.71 11.61 -3.06
C SER A 151 -4.43 12.85 -3.59
N ASP A 152 -5.19 12.73 -4.70
CA ASP A 152 -6.01 13.83 -5.22
C ASP A 152 -7.15 14.20 -4.29
N ILE A 153 -7.86 13.21 -3.74
CA ILE A 153 -8.92 13.40 -2.74
C ILE A 153 -8.37 14.13 -1.52
N TYR A 154 -7.25 13.67 -0.95
CA TYR A 154 -6.64 14.30 0.22
C TYR A 154 -6.28 15.76 -0.07
N ARG A 155 -5.60 16.01 -1.19
CA ARG A 155 -5.18 17.36 -1.60
C ARG A 155 -6.37 18.30 -1.75
N LYS A 156 -7.45 17.86 -2.39
CA LYS A 156 -8.61 18.71 -2.71
C LYS A 156 -9.55 18.92 -1.52
N LYS A 157 -9.78 17.88 -0.71
CA LYS A 157 -10.82 17.91 0.33
C LYS A 157 -10.30 18.09 1.75
N TYR A 158 -9.11 17.58 2.07
CA TYR A 158 -8.66 17.45 3.46
C TYR A 158 -7.41 18.27 3.77
N LYS A 159 -6.54 18.54 2.81
CA LYS A 159 -5.24 19.20 3.02
C LYS A 159 -5.37 20.59 3.64
N ALA A 160 -6.35 21.39 3.23
CA ALA A 160 -6.54 22.75 3.74
C ALA A 160 -6.88 22.77 5.24
N GLU A 161 -7.71 21.84 5.69
CA GLU A 161 -8.17 21.76 7.08
C GLU A 161 -7.22 20.95 7.97
N GLN A 162 -6.74 19.82 7.46
CA GLN A 162 -5.96 18.86 8.25
C GLN A 162 -4.46 19.14 8.20
N ASN A 163 -3.98 19.84 7.17
CA ASN A 163 -2.57 20.17 6.97
C ASN A 163 -1.58 18.98 7.06
N GLY A 164 -2.00 17.77 6.69
CA GLY A 164 -1.11 16.60 6.63
C GLY A 164 -0.45 16.41 5.27
N GLU A 165 0.33 15.36 5.12
CA GLU A 165 1.01 14.98 3.87
C GLU A 165 0.69 13.51 3.53
N VAL A 166 0.64 13.21 2.23
CA VAL A 166 0.33 11.88 1.70
C VAL A 166 1.47 11.43 0.79
N GLY A 167 1.93 10.20 1.00
CA GLY A 167 2.94 9.55 0.16
C GLY A 167 2.70 8.05 0.00
N MET A 168 3.72 7.35 -0.49
CA MET A 168 3.77 5.90 -0.63
C MET A 168 5.13 5.40 -0.15
N SER A 169 5.18 4.21 0.46
CA SER A 169 6.43 3.57 0.86
C SER A 169 6.81 2.53 -0.19
N LEU A 170 8.02 2.62 -0.75
CA LEU A 170 8.51 1.73 -1.80
C LEU A 170 9.60 0.81 -1.23
N ASP A 171 9.53 -0.49 -1.52
CA ASP A 171 10.62 -1.43 -1.28
C ASP A 171 11.71 -1.21 -2.32
N VAL A 172 12.97 -1.27 -1.88
CA VAL A 172 14.13 -1.09 -2.76
C VAL A 172 15.22 -2.07 -2.37
N ILE A 173 15.65 -2.85 -3.37
CA ILE A 173 16.93 -3.53 -3.36
C ILE A 173 17.89 -2.66 -4.18
N TRP A 174 19.08 -2.43 -3.62
CA TRP A 174 20.16 -1.78 -4.36
C TRP A 174 20.95 -2.83 -5.13
N TYR A 175 21.10 -2.62 -6.44
CA TYR A 175 21.82 -3.53 -7.32
C TYR A 175 23.19 -2.97 -7.69
N GLU A 176 24.19 -3.84 -7.69
CA GLU A 176 25.55 -3.53 -8.16
C GLU A 176 25.91 -4.46 -9.33
N PRO A 177 26.67 -3.98 -10.32
CA PRO A 177 27.07 -4.82 -11.44
C PRO A 177 28.10 -5.88 -10.99
N VAL A 178 27.93 -7.12 -11.46
CA VAL A 178 28.84 -8.24 -11.12
C VAL A 178 30.25 -8.02 -11.70
N SER A 179 30.36 -7.27 -12.81
CA SER A 179 31.63 -6.87 -13.40
C SER A 179 31.54 -5.50 -14.07
N ASN A 180 32.66 -4.98 -14.56
CA ASN A 180 32.70 -3.73 -15.33
C ASN A 180 32.24 -3.87 -16.78
N SER A 181 31.69 -5.03 -17.17
CA SER A 181 31.14 -5.22 -18.51
C SER A 181 29.94 -4.29 -18.74
N THR A 182 29.79 -3.79 -19.96
CA THR A 182 28.61 -2.98 -20.33
C THR A 182 27.31 -3.75 -20.08
N ALA A 183 27.31 -5.06 -20.33
CA ALA A 183 26.14 -5.91 -20.13
C ALA A 183 25.68 -5.95 -18.66
N ASP A 184 26.61 -6.07 -17.71
CA ASP A 184 26.28 -6.11 -16.28
C ASP A 184 25.83 -4.73 -15.77
N VAL A 185 26.47 -3.66 -16.23
CA VAL A 185 26.05 -2.28 -15.91
C VAL A 185 24.61 -2.02 -16.40
N GLU A 186 24.27 -2.48 -17.61
CA GLU A 186 22.90 -2.36 -18.12
C GLU A 186 21.91 -3.29 -17.40
N ALA A 187 22.35 -4.49 -17.00
CA ALA A 187 21.52 -5.41 -16.22
C ALA A 187 21.15 -4.81 -14.87
N THR A 188 22.10 -4.18 -14.17
CA THR A 188 21.85 -3.45 -12.92
C THR A 188 20.83 -2.35 -13.10
N LYS A 189 20.93 -1.55 -14.18
CA LYS A 189 19.92 -0.52 -14.49
C LYS A 189 18.55 -1.14 -14.68
N ARG A 190 18.42 -2.20 -15.49
CA ARG A 190 17.14 -2.91 -15.70
C ARG A 190 16.57 -3.45 -14.39
N ALA A 191 17.38 -4.07 -13.53
CA ALA A 191 16.94 -4.56 -12.24
C ALA A 191 16.40 -3.43 -11.35
N GLN A 192 17.09 -2.29 -11.31
CA GLN A 192 16.63 -1.09 -10.59
C GLN A 192 15.33 -0.52 -11.17
N GLU A 193 15.16 -0.54 -12.51
CA GLU A 193 13.93 -0.11 -13.17
C GLU A 193 12.74 -0.98 -12.78
N PHE A 194 12.90 -2.31 -12.78
CA PHE A 194 11.81 -3.21 -12.42
C PHE A 194 11.49 -3.18 -10.92
N GLN A 195 12.50 -3.01 -10.06
CA GLN A 195 12.29 -2.96 -8.61
C GLN A 195 11.65 -1.64 -8.16
N LEU A 196 12.23 -0.51 -8.57
CA LEU A 196 11.85 0.82 -8.07
C LEU A 196 11.24 1.70 -9.15
N GLY A 197 11.84 1.71 -10.36
CA GLY A 197 11.42 2.59 -11.46
C GLY A 197 9.96 2.38 -11.87
N TRP A 198 9.49 1.14 -11.84
CA TRP A 198 8.15 0.72 -12.25
C TRP A 198 7.04 1.50 -11.55
N VAL A 199 7.16 1.71 -10.24
CA VAL A 199 6.18 2.52 -9.48
C VAL A 199 6.66 3.96 -9.35
N CYS A 200 7.92 4.18 -9.00
CA CYS A 200 8.44 5.52 -8.68
C CYS A 200 8.33 6.50 -9.85
N ARG A 201 8.64 6.07 -11.09
CA ARG A 201 8.55 6.95 -12.27
C ARG A 201 7.13 7.43 -12.52
N SER A 202 6.14 6.55 -12.38
CA SER A 202 4.73 6.91 -12.57
C SER A 202 4.24 7.94 -11.55
N LEU A 203 4.89 8.03 -10.38
CA LEU A 203 4.57 9.03 -9.35
C LEU A 203 5.24 10.40 -9.62
N LEU A 204 6.41 10.41 -10.25
CA LEU A 204 7.20 11.62 -10.50
C LEU A 204 6.82 12.37 -11.80
N LEU A 205 6.08 11.75 -12.71
CA LEU A 205 5.67 12.34 -14.00
C LEU A 205 4.46 13.31 -13.88
N ARG A 206 4.33 14.05 -12.78
CA ARG A 206 3.20 14.96 -12.52
C ARG A 206 3.61 16.42 -12.47
#